data_AF-A0A5K1CLA9-F1
#
_entry.id   AF-A0A5K1CLA9-F1
#
_cell.length_a   1.000
_cell.length_b   1.000
_cell.length_c   1.000
_cell.angle_alpha   90.00
_cell.angle_beta   90.00
_cell.angle_gamma   90.00
#
_symmetry.space_group_name_H-M   'P 1'
#
loop_
_entity.id
_entity.type
_entity.pdbx_description
1 polymer ?
#
loop_
_entity_poly.entity_id
_entity_poly.type
_entity_poly.pdbx_seq_one_letter_code
_entity_poly.pdbx_strand_id
1 'polypeptide(L)' 'GDGGMKSGSCRNRGQSQALNSKSSSLLLQNYFPSFPVQIDSCKEHSTSLAEMVGTCYKAAGNKMPNFLAVNFYM' A
#
# COMPACT_ATOMS: atom_id res chain seq x y z
N GLY A 1 2.68 -2.20 -7.56
CA GLY A 1 3.92 -1.62 -8.06
C GLY A 1 4.61 -0.80 -7.00
N ASP A 2 5.92 -0.69 -7.10
CA ASP A 2 6.84 -0.17 -6.08
C ASP A 2 6.76 1.35 -5.91
N GLY A 3 6.13 2.05 -6.84
CA GLY A 3 5.87 3.49 -6.72
C GLY A 3 5.05 3.86 -5.48
N GLY A 4 4.25 2.94 -4.95
CA GLY A 4 3.51 3.08 -3.69
C GLY A 4 4.36 2.82 -2.44
N MET A 5 5.50 2.13 -2.58
CA MET A 5 6.41 1.72 -1.50
C MET A 5 7.50 2.76 -1.27
N LYS A 6 7.13 3.99 -0.91
CA LYS A 6 8.11 5.03 -0.58
C LYS A 6 8.00 5.42 0.88
N SER A 7 9.08 5.12 1.60
CA SER A 7 9.22 5.41 3.03
C SER A 7 8.87 6.87 3.35
N GLY A 8 8.15 7.05 4.47
CA GLY A 8 7.71 8.36 4.94
C GLY A 8 6.57 9.03 4.14
N SER A 9 5.99 8.36 3.13
CA SER A 9 4.90 8.94 2.33
C SER A 9 3.69 8.01 2.22
N CYS A 10 2.49 8.58 2.34
CA CYS A 10 1.21 7.86 2.28
C CYS A 10 0.38 8.34 1.08
N ARG A 11 0.75 7.90 -0.13
CA ARG A 11 0.15 8.39 -1.38
C ARG A 11 -1.00 7.52 -1.87
N ASN A 12 -1.97 8.12 -2.53
CA ASN A 12 -3.08 7.45 -3.20
C ASN A 12 -2.83 7.18 -4.69
N ARG A 13 -3.62 6.25 -5.24
CA ARG A 13 -3.96 6.23 -6.67
C ARG A 13 -5.03 7.30 -6.92
N GLY A 14 -5.06 7.92 -8.11
CA GLY A 14 -5.95 9.05 -8.41
C GLY A 14 -7.44 8.83 -8.12
N GLN A 15 -7.91 7.57 -8.17
CA GLN A 15 -9.31 7.21 -7.89
C GLN A 15 -9.61 6.93 -6.40
N SER A 16 -8.59 6.98 -5.54
CA SER A 16 -8.68 6.60 -4.13
C SER A 16 -8.32 7.77 -3.21
N GLN A 17 -8.81 7.75 -1.97
CA GLN A 17 -8.39 8.72 -0.96
C GLN A 17 -6.94 8.48 -0.53
N ALA A 18 -6.26 9.54 -0.08
CA ALA A 18 -4.91 9.46 0.51
C ALA A 18 -4.88 8.42 1.65
N LEU A 19 -3.76 7.68 1.77
CA LEU A 19 -3.69 6.58 2.73
C LEU A 19 -3.67 7.09 4.18
N ASN A 20 -3.32 8.36 4.40
CA ASN A 20 -3.39 9.03 5.70
C ASN A 20 -4.74 9.71 5.95
N SER A 21 -5.76 9.47 5.11
CA SER A 21 -7.07 10.07 5.29
C SER A 21 -7.72 9.61 6.60
N LYS A 22 -8.29 10.56 7.34
CA LYS A 22 -9.04 10.30 8.58
C LYS A 22 -10.55 10.19 8.34
N SER A 23 -11.02 10.51 7.13
CA SER A 23 -12.45 10.54 6.77
C SER A 23 -12.98 9.21 6.24
N SER A 24 -12.14 8.18 6.14
CA SER A 24 -12.51 6.83 5.68
C SER A 24 -11.76 5.79 6.50
N SER A 25 -12.37 4.63 6.77
CA SER A 25 -11.83 3.61 7.68
C SER A 25 -11.59 2.24 7.03
N LEU A 26 -11.94 2.06 5.76
CA LEU A 26 -11.88 0.75 5.11
C LEU A 26 -11.56 0.86 3.62
N LEU A 27 -10.50 0.18 3.17
CA LEU A 27 -10.30 -0.17 1.77
C LEU A 27 -9.44 -1.42 1.58
N LEU A 28 -9.73 -2.14 0.50
CA LEU A 28 -9.19 -3.44 0.08
C LEU A 28 -7.89 -3.28 -0.73
N GLN A 29 -6.94 -4.22 -0.57
CA GLN A 29 -5.60 -4.09 -1.14
C GLN A 29 -4.92 -5.38 -1.59
N ASN A 30 -4.13 -5.31 -2.67
CA ASN A 30 -3.17 -6.36 -3.06
C ASN A 30 -1.82 -5.77 -3.53
N TYR A 31 -0.68 -6.17 -2.96
CA TYR A 31 0.66 -5.75 -3.44
C TYR A 31 1.31 -6.77 -4.36
N PHE A 32 1.91 -6.23 -5.43
CA PHE A 32 2.78 -6.94 -6.36
C PHE A 32 3.89 -5.96 -6.81
N PRO A 33 5.13 -6.44 -7.07
CA PRO A 33 6.19 -5.65 -7.69
C PRO A 33 5.74 -4.99 -8.99
N SER A 34 6.42 -3.92 -9.41
CA SER A 34 6.10 -3.28 -10.70
C SER A 34 6.39 -4.19 -11.89
N PHE A 35 7.42 -5.03 -11.77
CA PHE A 35 7.74 -6.06 -12.73
C PHE A 35 7.04 -7.36 -12.33
N PRO A 36 6.17 -7.92 -13.17
CA PRO A 36 5.36 -9.08 -12.83
C PRO A 36 6.15 -10.39 -12.90
N VAL A 37 7.21 -10.48 -12.10
CA VAL A 37 7.96 -11.71 -11.93
C VAL A 37 7.22 -12.53 -10.87
N GLN A 38 6.64 -13.66 -11.29
CA GLN A 38 5.81 -14.49 -10.42
C GLN A 38 6.56 -14.92 -9.15
N ILE A 39 7.83 -15.31 -9.29
CA ILE A 39 8.64 -15.75 -8.15
C ILE A 39 8.96 -14.64 -7.15
N ASP A 40 9.02 -13.38 -7.60
CA ASP A 40 9.26 -12.23 -6.73
C ASP A 40 7.96 -11.80 -6.06
N SER A 41 6.85 -11.81 -6.82
CA SER A 41 5.50 -11.56 -6.32
C SER A 41 5.11 -12.49 -5.17
N CYS A 42 5.47 -13.78 -5.26
CA CYS A 42 5.23 -14.76 -4.18
C CYS A 42 6.05 -14.49 -2.90
N LYS A 43 7.13 -13.71 -2.97
CA LYS A 43 7.97 -13.35 -1.81
C LYS A 43 7.56 -12.03 -1.16
N GLU A 44 6.70 -11.26 -1.81
CA GLU A 44 6.44 -9.86 -1.46
C GLU A 44 5.44 -9.62 -0.30
N HIS A 45 5.22 -10.60 0.57
CA HIS A 45 4.69 -10.33 1.93
C HIS A 45 5.84 -9.94 2.88
N SER A 46 6.64 -8.97 2.43
CA SER A 46 7.95 -8.65 2.98
C SER A 46 7.88 -7.61 4.12
N THR A 47 8.95 -7.53 4.94
CA THR A 47 9.05 -6.59 6.08
C THR A 47 8.77 -5.14 5.68
N SER A 48 9.18 -4.73 4.48
CA SER A 48 8.96 -3.37 3.96
C SER A 48 7.46 -3.05 3.81
N LEU A 49 6.64 -4.05 3.45
CA LEU A 49 5.19 -3.94 3.37
C LEU A 49 4.59 -3.66 4.75
N ALA A 50 5.02 -4.40 5.77
CA ALA A 50 4.56 -4.23 7.15
C ALA A 50 4.96 -2.85 7.71
N GLU A 51 6.16 -2.37 7.42
CA GLU A 51 6.62 -1.04 7.81
C GLU A 51 5.79 0.08 7.17
N MET A 52 5.44 -0.08 5.89
CA MET A 52 4.59 0.88 5.20
C MET A 52 3.18 0.91 5.81
N VAL A 53 2.60 -0.26 6.10
CA VAL A 53 1.31 -0.38 6.81
C VAL A 53 1.36 0.37 8.13
N GLY A 54 2.38 0.11 8.96
CA GLY A 54 2.55 0.76 10.25
C GLY A 54 2.69 2.28 10.16
N THR A 55 3.40 2.78 9.15
CA THR A 55 3.59 4.22 8.91
C THR A 55 2.28 4.90 8.56
N CYS A 56 1.51 4.36 7.61
CA CYS A 56 0.25 4.99 7.20
C CYS A 56 -0.86 4.83 8.23
N TYR A 57 -0.86 3.74 9.01
CA TYR A 57 -1.78 3.56 10.13
C TYR A 57 -1.62 4.66 11.19
N LYS A 58 -0.38 4.96 11.57
CA LYS A 58 -0.08 6.06 12.49
C LYS A 58 -0.51 7.41 11.89
N ALA A 59 -0.20 7.65 10.61
CA ALA A 59 -0.56 8.89 9.92
C ALA A 59 -2.08 9.11 9.80
N ALA A 60 -2.85 8.03 9.64
CA ALA A 60 -4.31 8.03 9.59
C ALA A 60 -4.98 8.15 10.98
N GLY A 61 -4.20 8.33 12.05
CA GLY A 61 -4.73 8.44 13.41
C GLY A 61 -5.30 7.12 13.94
N ASN A 62 -4.53 6.03 13.78
CA ASN A 62 -4.89 4.68 14.22
C ASN A 62 -6.13 4.11 13.53
N LYS A 63 -6.43 4.61 12.33
CA LYS A 63 -7.41 4.00 11.43
C LYS A 63 -6.64 3.16 10.43
N MET A 64 -7.20 2.02 10.05
CA MET A 64 -6.61 1.22 8.98
C MET A 64 -6.52 2.11 7.75
N PRO A 65 -5.30 2.46 7.30
CA PRO A 65 -5.15 3.30 6.14
C PRO A 65 -5.74 2.51 4.97
N ASN A 66 -6.41 3.19 4.04
CA ASN A 66 -6.58 2.66 2.71
C ASN A 66 -5.15 2.44 2.21
N PHE A 67 -4.54 1.29 2.37
CA PHE A 67 -3.26 1.00 1.73
C PHE A 67 -3.72 0.44 0.37
N LEU A 68 -3.17 0.96 -0.74
CA LEU A 68 -3.48 0.46 -2.07
C LEU A 68 -2.15 0.17 -2.78
N ALA A 69 -1.88 -1.09 -2.98
CA ALA A 69 -0.94 -1.52 -3.98
C ALA A 69 -1.80 -2.04 -5.12
N VAL A 70 -1.38 -1.70 -6.32
CA VAL A 70 -2.00 -2.06 -7.59
C VAL A 70 -0.80 -2.28 -8.50
N ASN A 71 -0.65 -3.33 -9.31
CA ASN A 71 -1.58 -4.29 -9.88
C ASN A 71 -0.83 -5.63 -10.04
N PHE A 72 -1.55 -6.73 -10.23
CA PHE A 72 -1.15 -7.71 -11.24
C PHE A 72 -2.37 -7.98 -12.13
N TYR A 73 -2.34 -7.43 -13.33
CA TYR A 73 -2.98 -8.03 -14.50
C TYR A 73 -1.85 -8.13 -15.53
N MET A 74 -1.68 -9.29 -16.15
CA MET A 74 -0.89 -9.41 -17.39
C MET A 74 -1.52 -8.54 -18.47
#